data_AF-A0A935EZR3-F1
#
_entry.id   AF-A0A935EZR3-F1
#
_cell.length_a   1.000
_cell.length_b   1.000
_cell.length_c   1.000
_cell.angle_alpha   90.00
_cell.angle_beta   90.00
_cell.angle_gamma   90.00
#
_symmetry.space_group_name_H-M   'P 1'
#
loop_
_entity.id
_entity.type
_entity.pdbx_description
1 polymer ?
#
loop_
_entity_poly.entity_id
_entity_poly.type
_entity_poly.pdbx_seq_one_letter_code
_entity_poly.pdbx_strand_id
1 'polypeptide(L)'
;MSKTTPALWRKAQKSDAPGLKVHGLETVADIMRGLNPMSGHLYLEALQMLRLANEITTLIFGKSPHASTLFPGGIGIEANREAYNQILGRVNSLLDYAKKVVAIWDDLVEFFYARRNPDIAGQAKLPGNLISVGAWDHPDAYDASYANSNHWGEKRYSPPGVIINNVPRTSRLSDVNIGIEQFVDHSYYQQWNRQRYQTDPLSGPISPGIPGTRRPSCCLPG
;
A
#
# COMPACT_ATOMS: atom_id res chain seq x y z
N MET A 1 7.99 13.07 21.31
CA MET A 1 9.45 12.94 21.52
C MET A 1 9.96 13.52 22.84
N SER A 2 9.35 14.58 23.39
CA SER A 2 9.79 15.17 24.68
C SER A 2 9.74 14.21 25.87
N LYS A 3 8.83 13.21 25.86
CA LYS A 3 8.69 12.20 26.93
C LYS A 3 9.66 11.03 26.82
N THR A 4 10.11 10.68 25.62
CA THR A 4 10.87 9.44 25.35
C THR A 4 12.33 9.72 25.01
N THR A 5 12.63 10.81 24.29
CA THR A 5 14.01 11.15 23.91
C THR A 5 14.21 12.67 23.97
N PRO A 6 14.30 13.26 25.18
CA PRO A 6 14.41 14.71 25.38
C PRO A 6 15.62 15.35 24.68
N ALA A 7 16.74 14.63 24.60
CA ALA A 7 17.94 15.12 23.92
C ALA A 7 17.72 15.30 22.41
N LEU A 8 16.98 14.39 21.77
CA LEU A 8 16.65 14.49 20.35
C LEU A 8 15.63 15.60 20.10
N TRP A 9 14.67 15.76 21.01
CA TRP A 9 13.72 16.87 20.98
C TRP A 9 14.45 18.24 20.99
N ARG A 10 15.43 18.42 21.88
CA ARG A 10 16.24 19.66 21.91
C ARG A 10 17.02 19.91 20.63
N LYS A 11 17.47 18.85 19.94
CA LYS A 11 18.13 18.96 18.62
C LYS A 11 17.12 19.39 17.54
N ALA A 12 15.93 18.79 17.52
CA ALA A 12 14.88 19.13 16.56
C ALA A 12 14.46 20.59 16.66
N GLN A 13 14.44 21.17 17.88
CA GLN A 13 14.12 22.58 18.11
C GLN A 13 15.13 23.57 17.51
N LYS A 14 16.32 23.10 17.12
CA LYS A 14 17.40 23.91 16.53
C LYS A 14 17.78 23.44 15.13
N SER A 15 16.99 22.54 14.55
CA SER A 15 17.27 21.99 13.23
C SER A 15 16.28 22.59 12.25
N ASP A 16 16.79 23.35 11.29
CA ASP A 16 16.01 23.92 10.21
C ASP A 16 15.40 22.79 9.36
N ALA A 17 14.24 23.07 8.77
CA ALA A 17 13.53 22.18 7.87
C ALA A 17 13.81 22.60 6.41
N PRO A 18 14.62 21.84 5.64
CA PRO A 18 14.94 22.15 4.24
C PRO A 18 13.71 22.41 3.36
N GLY A 19 12.60 21.71 3.61
CA GLY A 19 11.32 21.84 2.93
C GLY A 19 10.48 23.06 3.31
N LEU A 20 11.01 24.01 4.10
CA LEU A 20 10.32 25.23 4.56
C LEU A 20 9.52 25.93 3.45
N LYS A 21 10.08 26.07 2.24
CA LYS A 21 9.39 26.74 1.11
C LYS A 21 8.17 25.99 0.59
N VAL A 22 8.06 24.69 0.86
CA VAL A 22 6.97 23.82 0.39
C VAL A 22 5.90 23.66 1.47
N HIS A 23 6.30 23.33 2.70
CA HIS A 23 5.35 23.03 3.79
C HIS A 23 5.19 24.14 4.83
N GLY A 24 6.03 25.19 4.80
CA GLY A 24 5.89 26.38 5.64
C GLY A 24 6.29 26.21 7.11
N LEU A 25 7.11 25.21 7.45
CA LEU A 25 7.53 24.93 8.83
C LEU A 25 9.02 25.21 8.94
N GLU A 26 9.41 26.02 9.92
CA GLU A 26 10.79 26.50 10.07
C GLU A 26 11.73 25.43 10.59
N THR A 27 11.28 24.66 11.59
CA THR A 27 12.11 23.65 12.24
C THR A 27 11.49 22.26 12.18
N VAL A 28 12.33 21.25 12.32
CA VAL A 28 11.88 19.85 12.48
C VAL A 28 10.99 19.70 13.73
N ALA A 29 11.23 20.49 14.78
CA ALA A 29 10.33 20.49 15.94
C ALA A 29 8.92 20.96 15.58
N ASP A 30 8.75 21.89 14.64
CA ASP A 30 7.42 22.35 14.21
C ASP A 30 6.67 21.25 13.45
N ILE A 31 7.37 20.49 12.62
CA ILE A 31 6.83 19.26 12.00
C ILE A 31 6.38 18.28 13.09
N MET A 32 7.26 17.98 14.05
CA MET A 32 6.94 17.04 15.14
C MET A 32 5.75 17.51 16.00
N ARG A 33 5.59 18.82 16.25
CA ARG A 33 4.40 19.36 16.94
C ARG A 33 3.16 19.29 16.05
N GLY A 34 3.30 19.55 14.75
CA GLY A 34 2.23 19.44 13.77
C GLY A 34 1.65 18.04 13.68
N LEU A 35 2.45 17.01 13.98
CA LEU A 35 2.03 15.60 14.03
C LEU A 35 1.40 15.18 15.36
N ASN A 36 1.28 16.07 16.36
CA ASN A 36 0.65 15.71 17.62
C ASN A 36 -0.81 15.28 17.38
N PRO A 37 -1.22 14.10 17.90
CA PRO A 37 -2.59 13.64 17.73
C PRO A 37 -3.61 14.67 18.22
N MET A 38 -4.71 14.80 17.47
CA MET A 38 -5.90 15.61 17.79
C MET A 38 -5.71 17.13 17.88
N SER A 39 -4.47 17.63 17.94
CA SER A 39 -4.17 19.05 18.17
C SER A 39 -3.13 19.63 17.22
N GLY A 40 -2.28 18.78 16.63
CA GLY A 40 -1.30 19.19 15.65
C GLY A 40 -1.97 19.54 14.32
N HIS A 41 -1.52 20.63 13.70
CA HIS A 41 -2.11 21.11 12.45
C HIS A 41 -1.97 20.10 11.30
N LEU A 42 -0.82 19.42 11.16
CA LEU A 42 -0.61 18.39 10.13
C LEU A 42 -1.53 17.18 10.36
N TYR A 43 -1.76 16.81 11.62
CA TYR A 43 -2.69 15.73 11.97
C TYR A 43 -4.13 16.08 11.56
N LEU A 44 -4.60 17.29 11.92
CA LEU A 44 -5.95 17.74 11.60
C LEU A 44 -6.15 17.95 10.10
N GLU A 45 -5.14 18.51 9.42
CA GLU A 45 -5.12 18.66 7.96
C GLU A 45 -5.20 17.30 7.26
N ALA A 46 -4.44 16.30 7.71
CA ALA A 46 -4.48 14.95 7.14
C ALA A 46 -5.88 14.31 7.25
N LEU A 47 -6.63 14.55 8.33
CA LEU A 47 -8.01 14.09 8.47
C LEU A 47 -8.95 14.76 7.45
N GLN A 48 -8.73 16.05 7.16
CA GLN A 48 -9.50 16.74 6.12
C GLN A 48 -9.16 16.21 4.71
N MET A 49 -7.89 15.93 4.44
CA MET A 49 -7.46 15.34 3.17
C MET A 49 -7.96 13.90 3.01
N LEU A 50 -8.03 13.13 4.10
CA LEU A 50 -8.64 11.81 4.10
C LEU A 50 -10.13 11.88 3.74
N ARG A 51 -10.87 12.87 4.25
CA ARG A 51 -12.26 13.10 3.83
C ARG A 51 -12.34 13.35 2.33
N LEU A 52 -11.48 14.22 1.79
CA LEU A 52 -11.45 14.53 0.36
C LEU A 52 -11.18 13.28 -0.50
N ALA A 53 -10.25 12.43 -0.07
CA ALA A 53 -9.98 11.15 -0.73
C ALA A 53 -11.21 10.21 -0.70
N ASN A 54 -11.94 10.16 0.42
CA ASN A 54 -13.17 9.36 0.52
C ASN A 54 -14.31 9.90 -0.35
N GLU A 55 -14.37 11.21 -0.59
CA GLU A 55 -15.32 11.80 -1.53
C GLU A 55 -15.06 11.31 -2.96
N ILE A 56 -13.79 11.25 -3.39
CA ILE A 56 -13.42 10.67 -4.69
C ILE A 56 -13.84 9.20 -4.77
N THR A 57 -13.53 8.40 -3.76
CA THR A 57 -13.92 6.98 -3.71
C THR A 57 -15.44 6.82 -3.80
N THR A 58 -16.21 7.70 -3.15
CA THR A 58 -17.67 7.68 -3.18
C THR A 58 -18.20 8.02 -4.58
N LEU A 59 -17.58 8.98 -5.28
CA LEU A 59 -17.97 9.33 -6.66
C LEU A 59 -17.69 8.18 -7.66
N ILE A 60 -16.60 7.43 -7.48
CA ILE A 60 -16.19 6.36 -8.41
C ILE A 60 -16.86 5.02 -8.08
N PHE A 61 -17.04 4.72 -6.79
CA PHE A 61 -17.45 3.39 -6.31
C PHE A 61 -18.79 3.38 -5.56
N GLY A 62 -19.51 4.51 -5.56
CA GLY A 62 -20.80 4.72 -4.93
C GLY A 62 -20.74 5.00 -3.42
N LYS A 63 -19.89 4.30 -2.68
CA LYS A 63 -19.63 4.56 -1.25
C LYS A 63 -18.27 4.03 -0.79
N SER A 64 -17.76 4.59 0.32
CA SER A 64 -16.58 4.13 1.04
C SER A 64 -16.97 3.64 2.44
N PRO A 65 -16.33 2.61 3.05
CA PRO A 65 -15.19 1.82 2.53
C PRO A 65 -15.59 0.65 1.62
N HIS A 66 -16.85 0.22 1.64
CA HIS A 66 -17.31 -0.92 0.85
C HIS A 66 -18.04 -0.44 -0.41
N ALA A 67 -17.37 -0.48 -1.57
CA ALA A 67 -17.95 -0.11 -2.86
C ALA A 67 -19.33 -0.76 -3.10
N SER A 68 -20.29 -0.03 -3.65
CA SER A 68 -21.64 -0.54 -3.98
C SER A 68 -21.88 -0.70 -5.48
N THR A 69 -20.99 -0.19 -6.32
CA THR A 69 -21.18 -0.14 -7.78
C THR A 69 -20.19 -0.98 -8.55
N LEU A 70 -19.32 -1.74 -7.87
CA LEU A 70 -18.39 -2.65 -8.51
C LEU A 70 -19.06 -4.01 -8.75
N PHE A 71 -19.09 -4.46 -9.99
CA PHE A 71 -19.70 -5.73 -10.39
C PHE A 71 -18.72 -6.55 -11.24
N PRO A 72 -18.87 -7.89 -11.30
CA PRO A 72 -18.18 -8.67 -12.32
C PRO A 72 -18.53 -8.12 -13.71
N GLY A 73 -17.50 -7.71 -14.47
CA GLY A 73 -17.66 -7.12 -15.79
C GLY A 73 -17.70 -5.58 -15.85
N GLY A 74 -17.66 -4.86 -14.72
CA GLY A 74 -17.52 -3.39 -14.78
C GLY A 74 -17.97 -2.62 -13.54
N ILE A 75 -18.30 -1.34 -13.76
CA ILE A 75 -18.74 -0.40 -12.72
C ILE A 75 -20.12 0.15 -13.13
N GLY A 76 -21.03 0.28 -12.17
CA GLY A 76 -22.41 0.77 -12.37
C GLY A 76 -22.60 2.28 -12.25
N ILE A 77 -21.52 3.04 -12.05
CA ILE A 77 -21.55 4.51 -12.08
C ILE A 77 -21.54 4.97 -13.53
N GLU A 78 -22.47 5.86 -13.88
CA GLU A 78 -22.51 6.49 -15.19
C GLU A 78 -21.33 7.46 -15.38
N ALA A 79 -20.60 7.28 -16.48
CA ALA A 79 -19.53 8.18 -16.87
C ALA A 79 -20.10 9.46 -17.51
N ASN A 80 -20.15 10.56 -16.75
CA ASN A 80 -20.58 11.87 -17.24
C ASN A 80 -19.58 12.99 -16.90
N ARG A 81 -19.72 14.12 -17.60
CA ARG A 81 -18.79 15.25 -17.51
C ARG A 81 -18.75 15.84 -16.11
N GLU A 82 -19.90 15.90 -15.46
CA GLU A 82 -20.06 16.44 -14.11
C GLU A 82 -19.25 15.62 -13.10
N ALA A 83 -19.36 14.29 -13.14
CA ALA A 83 -18.62 13.39 -12.28
C ALA A 83 -17.10 13.52 -12.50
N TYR A 84 -16.64 13.55 -13.76
CA TYR A 84 -15.22 13.72 -14.06
C TYR A 84 -14.66 15.06 -13.56
N ASN A 85 -15.39 16.16 -13.75
CA ASN A 85 -14.97 17.47 -13.24
C ASN A 85 -14.88 17.50 -11.71
N GLN A 86 -15.86 16.88 -11.02
CA GLN A 86 -15.84 16.77 -9.56
C GLN A 86 -14.68 15.93 -9.03
N ILE A 87 -14.30 14.87 -9.74
CA ILE A 87 -13.15 14.03 -9.40
C ILE A 87 -11.85 14.79 -9.66
N LEU A 88 -11.68 15.38 -10.85
CA LEU A 88 -10.44 16.04 -11.26
C LEU A 88 -10.04 17.17 -10.30
N GLY A 89 -11.00 18.00 -9.88
CA GLY A 89 -10.74 19.08 -8.92
C GLY A 89 -10.21 18.56 -7.58
N ARG A 90 -10.76 17.44 -7.08
CA ARG A 90 -10.32 16.83 -5.82
C ARG A 90 -8.97 16.13 -5.97
N VAL A 91 -8.72 15.47 -7.10
CA VAL A 91 -7.42 14.85 -7.40
C VAL A 91 -6.31 15.90 -7.40
N ASN A 92 -6.51 17.05 -8.03
CA ASN A 92 -5.51 18.13 -8.05
C ASN A 92 -5.16 18.62 -6.64
N SER A 93 -6.16 18.81 -5.77
CA SER A 93 -5.91 19.16 -4.37
C SER A 93 -5.10 18.10 -3.63
N LEU A 94 -5.38 16.80 -3.86
CA LEU A 94 -4.61 15.70 -3.27
C LEU A 94 -3.18 15.63 -3.82
N LEU A 95 -2.98 15.93 -5.11
CA LEU A 95 -1.65 15.98 -5.73
C LEU A 95 -0.78 17.09 -5.14
N ASP A 96 -1.33 18.28 -4.94
CA ASP A 96 -0.60 19.38 -4.30
C ASP A 96 -0.31 19.08 -2.83
N TYR A 97 -1.27 18.48 -2.12
CA TYR A 97 -1.04 17.99 -0.76
C TYR A 97 0.06 16.91 -0.71
N ALA A 98 0.10 15.98 -1.68
CA ALA A 98 1.12 14.94 -1.74
C ALA A 98 2.54 15.53 -1.86
N LYS A 99 2.74 16.58 -2.66
CA LYS A 99 4.04 17.28 -2.75
C LYS A 99 4.48 17.86 -1.41
N LYS A 100 3.54 18.47 -0.67
CA LYS A 100 3.78 18.97 0.69
C LYS A 100 4.15 17.84 1.64
N VAL A 101 3.41 16.72 1.59
CA VAL A 101 3.64 15.55 2.44
C VAL A 101 5.02 14.93 2.20
N VAL A 102 5.45 14.80 0.94
CA VAL A 102 6.79 14.30 0.60
C VAL A 102 7.87 15.15 1.26
N ALA A 103 7.81 16.48 1.10
CA ALA A 103 8.79 17.39 1.72
C ALA A 103 8.81 17.28 3.26
N ILE A 104 7.64 17.14 3.90
CA ILE A 104 7.56 16.95 5.36
C ILE A 104 8.25 15.66 5.80
N TRP A 105 8.00 14.55 5.09
CA TRP A 105 8.58 13.27 5.43
C TRP A 105 10.08 13.22 5.15
N ASP A 106 10.55 13.82 4.05
CA ASP A 106 11.97 13.92 3.73
C ASP A 106 12.72 14.64 4.86
N ASP A 107 12.25 15.81 5.29
CA ASP A 107 12.87 16.58 6.38
C ASP A 107 12.88 15.80 7.71
N LEU A 108 11.79 15.13 8.03
CA LEU A 108 11.67 14.36 9.26
C LEU A 108 12.58 13.12 9.25
N VAL A 109 12.54 12.35 8.17
CA VAL A 109 13.29 11.10 8.01
C VAL A 109 14.78 11.39 7.93
N GLU A 110 15.21 12.39 7.15
CA GLU A 110 16.61 12.80 7.06
C GLU A 110 17.13 13.30 8.41
N PHE A 111 16.34 14.07 9.18
CA PHE A 111 16.71 14.45 10.54
C PHE A 111 16.97 13.23 11.43
N PHE A 112 16.12 12.19 11.35
CA PHE A 112 16.32 10.97 12.12
C PHE A 112 17.55 10.20 11.65
N TYR A 113 17.79 10.08 10.34
CA TYR A 113 19.01 9.43 9.82
C TYR A 113 20.28 10.17 10.22
N ALA A 114 20.30 11.50 10.11
CA ALA A 114 21.47 12.30 10.43
C ALA A 114 21.76 12.39 11.95
N ARG A 115 20.74 12.29 12.81
CA ARG A 115 20.88 12.58 14.26
C ARG A 115 20.64 11.40 15.19
N ARG A 116 19.97 10.35 14.72
CA ARG A 116 19.80 9.08 15.45
C ARG A 116 20.84 8.13 14.83
N ASN A 117 21.85 7.80 15.63
CA ASN A 117 22.99 6.90 15.39
C ASN A 117 22.86 5.96 14.16
N PRO A 118 23.95 5.72 13.38
CA PRO A 118 23.98 4.71 12.31
C PRO A 118 23.40 3.33 12.70
N ASP A 119 23.34 3.03 14.00
CA ASP A 119 22.70 1.84 14.55
C ASP A 119 21.21 1.67 14.19
N ILE A 120 20.41 2.73 13.97
CA ILE A 120 18.96 2.54 13.68
C ILE A 120 18.71 2.05 12.27
N ALA A 121 19.54 2.48 11.32
CA ALA A 121 19.55 1.92 9.98
C ALA A 121 19.94 0.43 10.01
N GLY A 122 20.76 0.01 10.99
CA GLY A 122 21.20 -1.38 11.18
C GLY A 122 20.25 -2.25 12.02
N GLN A 123 19.58 -1.69 13.03
CA GLN A 123 18.81 -2.41 14.06
C GLN A 123 17.56 -3.15 13.52
N ALA A 124 17.05 -2.74 12.35
CA ALA A 124 15.91 -3.37 11.69
C ALA A 124 16.24 -3.82 10.26
N LYS A 125 17.52 -3.91 9.90
CA LYS A 125 17.91 -4.32 8.54
C LYS A 125 17.69 -5.82 8.37
N LEU A 126 16.62 -6.16 7.66
CA LEU A 126 16.37 -7.52 7.19
C LEU A 126 16.86 -7.65 5.73
N PRO A 127 17.19 -8.87 5.27
CA PRO A 127 17.36 -9.10 3.84
C PRO A 127 16.11 -8.66 3.10
N GLY A 128 16.28 -7.99 1.96
CA GLY A 128 15.17 -7.57 1.10
C GLY A 128 14.44 -8.77 0.54
N ASN A 129 13.39 -9.17 1.24
CA ASN A 129 12.44 -10.20 0.86
C ASN A 129 11.09 -9.50 0.64
N LEU A 130 10.83 -9.09 -0.60
CA LEU A 130 9.69 -8.25 -0.96
C LEU A 130 8.87 -8.92 -2.06
N ILE A 131 7.56 -8.80 -1.97
CA ILE A 131 6.60 -9.31 -2.95
C ILE A 131 5.58 -8.22 -3.31
N SER A 132 5.36 -8.04 -4.61
CA SER A 132 4.28 -7.25 -5.18
C SER A 132 3.54 -8.11 -6.19
N VAL A 133 2.21 -8.14 -6.10
CA VAL A 133 1.35 -8.76 -7.12
C VAL A 133 1.00 -7.80 -8.26
N GLY A 134 1.53 -6.57 -8.21
CA GLY A 134 1.21 -5.49 -9.13
C GLY A 134 -0.17 -4.87 -8.88
N ALA A 135 -0.39 -3.67 -9.41
CA ALA A 135 -1.63 -2.92 -9.30
C ALA A 135 -1.89 -2.05 -10.54
N TRP A 136 -3.18 -1.73 -10.76
CA TRP A 136 -3.69 -0.91 -11.87
C TRP A 136 -3.42 -1.52 -13.25
N ASP A 137 -4.38 -2.34 -13.69
CA ASP A 137 -4.35 -2.99 -15.00
C ASP A 137 -4.40 -1.98 -16.15
N HIS A 138 -3.57 -2.20 -17.18
CA HIS A 138 -3.58 -1.38 -18.38
C HIS A 138 -4.78 -1.74 -19.25
N PRO A 139 -5.67 -0.79 -19.60
CA PRO A 139 -6.95 -1.09 -20.26
C PRO A 139 -6.78 -1.80 -21.61
N ASP A 140 -5.73 -1.46 -22.38
CA ASP A 140 -5.50 -2.06 -23.71
C ASP A 140 -4.81 -3.44 -23.67
N ALA A 141 -4.35 -3.89 -22.50
CA ALA A 141 -3.61 -5.14 -22.36
C ALA A 141 -4.36 -6.19 -21.55
N TYR A 142 -5.15 -5.75 -20.58
CA TYR A 142 -5.82 -6.62 -19.64
C TYR A 142 -7.01 -7.35 -20.28
N ASP A 143 -6.95 -8.69 -20.26
CA ASP A 143 -7.99 -9.56 -20.81
C ASP A 143 -8.60 -10.53 -19.77
N ALA A 144 -8.20 -10.40 -18.50
CA ALA A 144 -8.59 -11.27 -17.38
C ALA A 144 -8.27 -12.77 -17.57
N SER A 145 -7.53 -13.16 -18.61
CA SER A 145 -7.21 -14.56 -18.88
C SER A 145 -6.01 -15.01 -18.05
N TYR A 146 -6.07 -16.24 -17.53
CA TYR A 146 -4.93 -16.82 -16.81
C TYR A 146 -3.76 -17.10 -17.76
N ALA A 147 -4.06 -17.60 -18.97
CA ALA A 147 -3.06 -17.96 -19.95
C ALA A 147 -2.17 -16.77 -20.36
N ASN A 148 -2.76 -15.57 -20.44
CA ASN A 148 -2.06 -14.34 -20.80
C ASN A 148 -1.62 -13.52 -19.58
N SER A 149 -1.70 -14.06 -18.36
CA SER A 149 -1.50 -13.31 -17.12
C SER A 149 -0.14 -12.65 -16.95
N ASN A 150 0.90 -13.27 -17.52
CA ASN A 150 2.22 -12.67 -17.53
C ASN A 150 2.28 -11.43 -18.42
N HIS A 151 1.63 -11.46 -19.59
CA HIS A 151 1.63 -10.35 -20.54
C HIS A 151 0.90 -9.12 -19.97
N TRP A 152 -0.34 -9.30 -19.50
CA TRP A 152 -1.09 -8.17 -18.97
C TRP A 152 -0.59 -7.74 -17.58
N GLY A 153 -0.05 -8.68 -16.79
CA GLY A 153 0.55 -8.40 -15.49
C GLY A 153 1.76 -7.48 -15.58
N GLU A 154 2.67 -7.73 -16.54
CA GLU A 154 3.85 -6.89 -16.78
C GLU A 154 3.50 -5.47 -17.25
N LYS A 155 2.34 -5.29 -17.90
CA LYS A 155 1.88 -4.00 -18.40
C LYS A 155 1.12 -3.17 -17.37
N ARG A 156 0.88 -3.68 -16.16
CA ARG A 156 0.31 -2.90 -15.06
C ARG A 156 1.14 -1.64 -14.80
N TYR A 157 0.49 -0.54 -14.42
CA TYR A 157 1.21 0.69 -14.04
C TYR A 157 2.11 0.47 -12.82
N SER A 158 1.75 -0.48 -11.95
CA SER A 158 2.65 -1.06 -10.96
C SER A 158 2.83 -2.55 -11.28
N PRO A 159 3.97 -2.97 -11.86
CA PRO A 159 4.17 -4.36 -12.24
C PRO A 159 4.38 -5.28 -11.01
N PRO A 160 4.06 -6.58 -11.13
CA PRO A 160 4.40 -7.57 -10.12
C PRO A 160 5.92 -7.78 -10.02
N GLY A 161 6.37 -8.27 -8.86
CA GLY A 161 7.79 -8.54 -8.63
C GLY A 161 8.06 -9.25 -7.30
N VAL A 162 9.05 -10.14 -7.32
CA VAL A 162 9.57 -10.81 -6.13
C VAL A 162 11.08 -10.56 -6.02
N ILE A 163 11.52 -10.13 -4.84
CA ILE A 163 12.91 -9.94 -4.48
C ILE A 163 13.19 -10.86 -3.30
N ILE A 164 14.25 -11.66 -3.36
CA ILE A 164 14.70 -12.53 -2.26
C ILE A 164 16.17 -12.31 -2.02
N ASN A 165 16.52 -11.98 -0.77
CA ASN A 165 17.88 -11.61 -0.35
C ASN A 165 18.46 -10.47 -1.19
N ASN A 166 17.64 -9.45 -1.47
CA ASN A 166 17.97 -8.30 -2.32
C ASN A 166 18.20 -8.62 -3.81
N VAL A 167 17.92 -9.85 -4.26
CA VAL A 167 18.05 -10.25 -5.66
C VAL A 167 16.66 -10.39 -6.29
N PRO A 168 16.36 -9.68 -7.41
CA PRO A 168 15.13 -9.88 -8.16
C PRO A 168 15.02 -11.33 -8.66
N ARG A 169 13.84 -11.94 -8.49
CA ARG A 169 13.60 -13.35 -8.81
C ARG A 169 12.67 -13.55 -9.99
N THR A 170 11.53 -12.86 -9.99
CA THR A 170 10.55 -12.97 -11.08
C THR A 170 9.64 -11.74 -11.07
N SER A 171 9.15 -11.38 -12.26
CA SER A 171 8.05 -10.45 -12.51
C SER A 171 6.87 -11.14 -13.20
N ARG A 172 6.91 -12.47 -13.35
CA ARG A 172 5.84 -13.22 -14.00
C ARG A 172 4.71 -13.45 -13.01
N LEU A 173 3.54 -12.90 -13.30
CA LEU A 173 2.38 -12.97 -12.40
C LEU A 173 1.93 -14.41 -12.11
N SER A 174 2.06 -15.33 -13.08
CA SER A 174 1.77 -16.76 -12.85
C SER A 174 2.68 -17.36 -11.78
N ASP A 175 3.98 -17.05 -11.84
CA ASP A 175 4.99 -17.58 -10.93
C ASP A 175 4.77 -17.01 -9.52
N VAL A 176 4.45 -15.72 -9.42
CA VAL A 176 4.08 -15.07 -8.15
C VAL A 176 2.83 -15.74 -7.56
N ASN A 177 1.82 -16.03 -8.38
CA ASN A 177 0.57 -16.65 -7.93
C ASN A 177 0.79 -18.06 -7.37
N ILE A 178 1.50 -18.95 -8.09
CA ILE A 178 1.73 -20.33 -7.62
C ILE A 178 2.77 -20.43 -6.50
N GLY A 179 3.62 -19.41 -6.33
CA GLY A 179 4.64 -19.34 -5.28
C GLY A 179 4.12 -18.95 -3.89
N ILE A 180 2.81 -18.69 -3.73
CA ILE A 180 2.22 -18.31 -2.44
C ILE A 180 1.72 -19.55 -1.70
N GLU A 181 2.24 -19.76 -0.49
CA GLU A 181 1.78 -20.78 0.44
C GLU A 181 1.37 -20.16 1.77
N GLN A 182 0.41 -20.80 2.45
CA GLN A 182 -0.02 -20.41 3.79
C GLN A 182 0.20 -21.56 4.75
N PHE A 183 0.97 -21.30 5.81
CA PHE A 183 1.29 -22.24 6.88
C PHE A 183 0.42 -21.95 8.10
N VAL A 184 0.06 -23.00 8.85
CA VAL A 184 -0.82 -22.90 10.03
C VAL A 184 -0.14 -23.32 11.33
N ASP A 185 1.15 -23.67 11.31
CA ASP A 185 1.88 -24.24 12.47
C ASP A 185 1.83 -23.35 13.72
N HIS A 186 1.71 -22.04 13.52
CA HIS A 186 1.58 -21.04 14.58
C HIS A 186 0.28 -20.23 14.46
N SER A 187 -0.79 -20.86 13.98
CA SER A 187 -2.12 -20.27 13.84
C SER A 187 -3.20 -21.13 14.48
N TYR A 188 -4.34 -20.53 14.84
CA TYR A 188 -5.50 -21.24 15.42
C TYR A 188 -6.32 -22.01 14.36
N TYR A 189 -5.66 -22.65 13.39
CA TYR A 189 -6.28 -23.43 12.33
C TYR A 189 -5.67 -24.83 12.29
N GLN A 190 -6.49 -25.84 11.95
CA GLN A 190 -5.99 -27.17 11.65
C GLN A 190 -5.38 -27.20 10.25
N GLN A 191 -4.38 -28.07 10.05
CA GLN A 191 -3.79 -28.30 8.74
C GLN A 191 -4.85 -28.86 7.79
N TRP A 192 -4.91 -28.31 6.57
CA TRP A 192 -5.78 -28.84 5.52
C TRP A 192 -5.02 -29.90 4.72
N ASN A 193 -5.61 -31.08 4.61
CA ASN A 193 -4.96 -32.23 3.99
C ASN A 193 -5.50 -32.54 2.59
N ARG A 194 -6.43 -31.71 2.08
CA ARG A 194 -7.09 -31.93 0.79
C ARG A 194 -6.72 -30.84 -0.20
N GLN A 195 -6.04 -31.25 -1.27
CA GLN A 195 -5.68 -30.38 -2.38
C GLN A 195 -6.79 -30.41 -3.45
N ARG A 196 -7.43 -29.25 -3.68
CA ARG A 196 -8.49 -29.12 -4.69
C ARG A 196 -7.97 -29.11 -6.13
N TYR A 197 -6.79 -28.55 -6.36
CA TYR A 197 -6.18 -28.38 -7.68
C TYR A 197 -4.73 -28.83 -7.62
N GLN A 198 -4.33 -29.69 -8.56
CA GLN A 198 -2.95 -30.19 -8.69
C GLN A 198 -2.08 -29.25 -9.53
N THR A 199 -2.68 -28.61 -10.53
CA THR A 199 -2.00 -27.66 -11.42
C THR A 199 -2.85 -26.43 -11.67
N ASP A 200 -2.20 -25.34 -12.07
CA ASP A 200 -2.86 -24.15 -12.60
C ASP A 200 -3.28 -24.36 -14.08
N PRO A 201 -3.97 -23.40 -14.71
CA PRO A 201 -4.31 -23.47 -16.14
C PRO A 201 -3.11 -23.48 -17.11
N LEU A 202 -1.89 -23.18 -16.64
CA LEU A 202 -0.63 -23.26 -17.39
C LEU A 202 0.15 -24.55 -17.09
N SER A 203 -0.46 -25.51 -16.38
CA SER A 203 0.17 -26.76 -15.93
C SER A 203 1.30 -26.58 -14.91
N GLY A 204 1.43 -25.41 -14.30
CA GLY A 204 2.32 -25.16 -13.17
C GLY A 204 1.87 -25.94 -11.94
N PRO A 205 2.78 -26.54 -11.15
CA PRO A 205 2.43 -27.31 -9.97
C PRO A 205 1.83 -26.39 -8.91
N ILE A 206 0.67 -26.78 -8.37
CA ILE A 206 0.05 -26.07 -7.25
C ILE A 206 0.43 -26.80 -5.96
N SER A 207 0.87 -26.05 -4.95
CA SER A 207 1.06 -26.58 -3.61
C SER A 207 -0.27 -26.81 -2.90
N PRO A 208 -0.40 -27.85 -2.04
CA PRO A 208 -1.54 -27.97 -1.13
C PRO A 208 -1.76 -26.70 -0.30
N GLY A 209 -0.70 -25.96 0.03
CA GLY A 209 -0.72 -24.76 0.86
C GLY A 209 -1.25 -23.48 0.21
N ILE A 210 -1.58 -23.47 -1.08
CA ILE A 210 -2.06 -22.27 -1.77
C ILE A 210 -3.47 -21.87 -1.27
N PRO A 211 -3.81 -20.56 -1.14
CA PRO A 211 -5.15 -20.14 -0.72
C PRO A 211 -6.31 -20.70 -1.56
N GLY A 212 -6.14 -20.82 -2.89
CA GLY A 212 -7.20 -21.22 -3.83
C GLY A 212 -7.61 -22.69 -3.78
N THR A 213 -6.85 -23.55 -3.09
CA THR A 213 -7.16 -24.98 -2.94
C THR A 213 -8.00 -25.29 -1.71
N ARG A 214 -8.28 -24.28 -0.86
CA ARG A 214 -9.12 -24.43 0.32
C ARG A 214 -10.53 -24.88 -0.07
N ARG A 215 -11.03 -25.89 0.62
CA ARG A 215 -12.47 -26.05 0.84
C ARG A 215 -12.72 -25.73 2.31
N PRO A 216 -13.48 -24.68 2.65
CA PRO A 216 -13.90 -24.50 4.03
C PRO A 216 -14.78 -25.68 4.41
N SER A 217 -14.28 -26.58 5.23
CA SER A 217 -15.12 -27.46 6.05
C SER A 217 -15.55 -26.66 7.28
N CYS A 218 -16.30 -25.57 7.07
CA CYS A 218 -17.15 -25.06 8.13
C CYS A 218 -18.44 -25.89 8.08
N CYS A 219 -18.84 -26.39 9.25
CA CYS A 219 -19.87 -27.40 9.50
C CYS A 219 -19.37 -28.85 9.39
N LEU A 220 -18.79 -29.35 10.48
CA LEU A 220 -19.03 -30.74 10.87
C LEU A 220 -20.41 -30.79 11.52
N PRO A 221 -21.32 -31.71 11.14
CA PRO A 221 -22.47 -32.02 11.98
C PRO A 221 -21.94 -32.68 13.27
N GLY A 222 -22.48 -32.25 14.40
CA GLY A 222 -22.35 -33.00 15.66
C GLY A 222 -23.11 -34.31 15.61
#